data_AF-A0A8J7WKW0-F1
#
_entry.id   AF-A0A8J7WKW0-F1
#
_cell.length_a   1.000
_cell.length_b   1.000
_cell.length_c   1.000
_cell.angle_alpha   90.00
_cell.angle_beta   90.00
_cell.angle_gamma   90.00
#
_symmetry.space_group_name_H-M   'P 1'
#
loop_
_entity.id
_entity.type
_entity.pdbx_description
1 polymer ?
#
loop_
_entity_poly.entity_id
_entity_poly.type
_entity_poly.pdbx_seq_one_letter_code
_entity_poly.pdbx_strand_id
1 'polypeptide(L)'
;MRGTTTPLLDEPRAGRLTIQYAPDRDTEIVENPPRFTWLPVIEDEARYVLRLSADPGFPAKGTQVFTKIPLNFFTPDTALAPGDYHWSYAVCDATGKPASSWSATRGFSIPERLPETPLASRDARFTKVTQAHPRLWLTPDRLETFRAAVKEDPDHCTWSTFYKDSVLPWMDRPVMTEPAGYPNHTRMAPVWRKTYIELQELWYAIRHLAIGGKVTGDQAMLDRAKAWLL
;
A
#
# COMPACT_ATOMS: atom_id res chain seq x y z
N MET A 1 34.44 -23.03 22.79
CA MET A 1 33.27 -22.60 22.00
C MET A 1 32.32 -21.89 22.95
N ARG A 2 32.23 -20.56 22.90
CA ARG A 2 31.23 -19.82 23.69
C ARG A 2 29.91 -19.97 22.94
N GLY A 3 28.96 -20.70 23.51
CA GLY A 3 27.62 -20.82 22.94
C GLY A 3 26.98 -19.44 22.89
N THR A 4 26.70 -18.95 21.70
CA THR A 4 25.99 -17.69 21.50
C THR A 4 24.55 -17.92 21.91
N THR A 5 24.16 -17.39 23.07
CA THR A 5 22.78 -17.46 23.58
C THR A 5 21.88 -16.68 22.62
N THR A 6 20.80 -17.30 22.15
CA THR A 6 19.81 -16.62 21.30
C THR A 6 19.20 -15.43 22.07
N PRO A 7 19.23 -14.20 21.52
CA PRO A 7 18.62 -13.02 22.13
C PRO A 7 17.14 -13.24 22.46
N LEU A 8 16.67 -12.67 23.58
CA LEU A 8 15.25 -12.65 23.90
C LEU A 8 14.54 -11.63 23.00
N LEU A 9 13.40 -12.02 22.44
CA LEU A 9 12.52 -11.11 21.72
C LEU A 9 11.80 -10.19 22.72
N ASP A 10 11.81 -8.89 22.46
CA ASP A 10 10.95 -7.94 23.19
C ASP A 10 9.50 -8.03 22.68
N GLU A 11 8.55 -8.20 23.60
CA GLU A 11 7.11 -8.17 23.33
C GLU A 11 6.47 -7.07 24.20
N PRO A 12 6.53 -5.80 23.76
CA PRO A 12 5.94 -4.69 24.50
C PRO A 12 4.46 -4.92 24.81
N ARG A 13 3.96 -4.36 25.91
CA ARG A 13 2.52 -4.39 26.20
C ARG A 13 1.79 -3.45 25.24
N ALA A 14 0.74 -3.95 24.60
CA ALA A 14 -0.10 -3.13 23.74
C ALA A 14 -0.89 -2.08 24.52
N GLY A 15 -0.94 -0.87 23.97
CA GLY A 15 -1.71 0.25 24.50
C GLY A 15 -3.02 0.43 23.75
N ARG A 16 -3.91 1.27 24.29
CA ARG A 16 -5.23 1.56 23.70
C ARG A 16 -5.17 2.16 22.28
N LEU A 17 -4.07 2.84 21.95
CA LEU A 17 -3.87 3.53 20.67
C LEU A 17 -2.81 2.86 19.80
N THR A 18 -2.33 1.67 20.19
CA THR A 18 -1.41 0.89 19.35
C THR A 18 -2.20 -0.19 18.61
N ILE A 19 -1.61 -0.72 17.55
CA ILE A 19 -2.00 -2.02 17.04
C ILE A 19 -1.91 -3.08 18.15
N GLN A 20 -2.68 -4.14 18.01
CA GLN A 20 -2.68 -5.27 18.93
C GLN A 20 -1.90 -6.43 18.33
N TYR A 21 -1.58 -7.42 19.16
CA TYR A 21 -1.11 -8.70 18.66
C TYR A 21 -2.31 -9.50 18.18
N ALA A 22 -2.46 -9.62 16.86
CA ALA A 22 -3.62 -10.24 16.25
C ALA A 22 -3.20 -11.15 15.09
N PRO A 23 -3.97 -12.20 14.79
CA PRO A 23 -5.14 -12.66 15.54
C PRO A 23 -4.78 -13.35 16.86
N ASP A 24 -5.68 -13.32 17.82
CA ASP A 24 -5.68 -14.15 19.02
C ASP A 24 -7.03 -14.88 19.18
N ARG A 25 -7.23 -15.55 20.32
CA ARG A 25 -8.43 -16.39 20.54
C ARG A 25 -9.71 -15.56 20.60
N ASP A 26 -9.58 -14.29 20.97
CA ASP A 26 -10.69 -13.37 21.20
C ASP A 26 -10.91 -12.49 19.94
N THR A 27 -10.07 -12.66 18.91
CA THR A 27 -10.16 -11.95 17.65
C THR A 27 -11.25 -12.56 16.76
N GLU A 28 -12.25 -11.77 16.39
CA GLU A 28 -13.20 -12.12 15.34
C GLU A 28 -12.50 -12.10 13.97
N ILE A 29 -12.35 -13.28 13.35
CA ILE A 29 -11.81 -13.37 11.99
C ILE A 29 -12.91 -13.07 10.97
N VAL A 30 -12.73 -11.97 10.23
CA VAL A 30 -13.70 -11.51 9.22
C VAL A 30 -13.25 -11.79 7.78
N GLU A 31 -12.01 -12.21 7.57
CA GLU A 31 -11.42 -12.41 6.24
C GLU A 31 -10.33 -13.49 6.29
N ASN A 32 -10.13 -14.22 5.18
CA ASN A 32 -9.20 -15.35 5.07
C ASN A 32 -8.19 -15.14 3.93
N PRO A 33 -6.87 -15.11 4.15
CA PRO A 33 -6.16 -15.38 5.42
C PRO A 33 -6.28 -14.21 6.42
N PRO A 34 -6.11 -14.46 7.72
CA PRO A 34 -6.17 -13.40 8.72
C PRO A 34 -5.02 -12.40 8.55
N ARG A 35 -5.21 -11.21 9.13
CA ARG A 35 -4.23 -10.12 9.09
C ARG A 35 -3.41 -10.20 10.37
N PHE A 36 -2.13 -10.51 10.22
CA PHE A 36 -1.22 -10.63 11.35
C PHE A 36 -0.64 -9.27 11.68
N THR A 37 -0.68 -8.90 12.95
CA THR A 37 -0.03 -7.68 13.47
C THR A 37 0.64 -7.99 14.80
N TRP A 38 1.79 -7.37 15.04
CA TRP A 38 2.50 -7.42 16.32
C TRP A 38 3.19 -6.08 16.58
N LEU A 39 3.54 -5.80 17.83
CA LEU A 39 4.34 -4.61 18.12
C LEU A 39 5.78 -4.83 17.67
N PRO A 40 6.44 -3.81 17.10
CA PRO A 40 7.81 -3.92 16.65
C PRO A 40 8.76 -4.05 17.85
N VAL A 41 9.94 -4.62 17.59
CA VAL A 41 11.07 -4.55 18.54
C VAL A 41 11.67 -3.15 18.57
N ILE A 42 12.60 -2.91 19.51
CA ILE A 42 13.29 -1.62 19.67
C ILE A 42 14.25 -1.35 18.51
N GLU A 43 14.85 -2.39 17.92
CA GLU A 43 15.78 -2.26 16.81
C GLU A 43 15.08 -1.70 15.56
N ASP A 44 15.67 -0.64 15.00
CA ASP A 44 15.24 -0.08 13.73
C ASP A 44 15.51 -1.07 12.58
N GLU A 45 14.63 -1.05 11.57
CA GLU A 45 14.67 -1.94 10.39
C GLU A 45 14.68 -3.46 10.64
N ALA A 46 14.25 -3.92 11.83
CA ALA A 46 14.13 -5.34 12.11
C ALA A 46 13.23 -6.06 11.10
N ARG A 47 13.68 -7.24 10.64
CA ARG A 47 12.89 -8.16 9.82
C ARG A 47 12.43 -9.33 10.65
N TYR A 48 11.28 -9.88 10.28
CA TYR A 48 10.62 -10.92 11.05
C TYR A 48 10.49 -12.22 10.25
N VAL A 49 10.38 -13.30 11.02
CA VAL A 49 9.91 -14.60 10.55
C VAL A 49 8.67 -14.98 11.35
N LEU A 50 7.62 -15.40 10.67
CA LEU A 50 6.36 -15.86 11.27
C LEU A 50 6.17 -17.34 10.97
N ARG A 51 5.79 -18.12 11.98
CA ARG A 51 5.37 -19.51 11.84
C ARG A 51 3.88 -19.65 12.13
N LEU A 52 3.20 -20.48 11.36
CA LEU A 52 1.76 -20.73 11.43
C LEU A 52 1.50 -22.23 11.29
N SER A 53 0.72 -22.82 12.19
CA SER A 53 0.48 -24.27 12.25
C SER A 53 -0.86 -24.56 12.90
N ALA A 54 -1.50 -25.69 12.56
CA ALA A 54 -2.63 -26.21 13.33
C ALA A 54 -2.21 -26.84 14.67
N ASP A 55 -0.92 -27.12 14.84
CA ASP A 55 -0.31 -27.69 16.06
C ASP A 55 0.57 -26.63 16.76
N PRO A 56 0.34 -26.35 18.06
CA PRO A 56 1.09 -25.34 18.82
C PRO A 56 2.57 -25.71 19.09
N GLY A 57 2.95 -26.96 18.84
CA GLY A 57 4.34 -27.44 18.85
C GLY A 57 5.12 -27.06 17.59
N PHE A 58 4.45 -26.54 16.55
CA PHE A 58 5.04 -26.15 15.27
C PHE A 58 5.94 -27.24 14.65
N PRO A 59 5.43 -28.46 14.40
CA PRO A 59 6.20 -29.51 13.75
C PRO A 59 6.64 -29.06 12.35
N ALA A 60 7.84 -29.46 11.92
CA ALA A 60 8.38 -29.10 10.61
C ALA A 60 7.43 -29.49 9.46
N LYS A 61 6.75 -30.64 9.59
CA LYS A 61 5.65 -31.03 8.73
C LYS A 61 4.36 -30.37 9.22
N GLY A 62 3.77 -29.48 8.42
CA GLY A 62 2.50 -28.82 8.72
C GLY A 62 2.62 -27.39 9.25
N THR A 63 3.84 -26.91 9.49
CA THR A 63 4.09 -25.50 9.79
C THR A 63 4.42 -24.71 8.53
N GLN A 64 3.64 -23.67 8.24
CA GLN A 64 3.98 -22.66 7.26
C GLN A 64 4.95 -21.65 7.89
N VAL A 65 5.99 -21.27 7.16
CA VAL A 65 7.01 -20.30 7.63
C VAL A 65 7.16 -19.19 6.61
N PHE A 66 6.91 -17.96 7.05
CA PHE A 66 7.02 -16.75 6.26
C PHE A 66 8.23 -15.97 6.74
N THR A 67 9.25 -15.80 5.89
CA THR A 67 10.54 -15.22 6.29
C THR A 67 10.73 -13.83 5.71
N LYS A 68 11.68 -13.08 6.29
CA LYS A 68 12.10 -11.76 5.79
C LYS A 68 10.94 -10.77 5.67
N ILE A 69 9.96 -10.86 6.57
CA ILE A 69 8.85 -9.92 6.64
C ILE A 69 9.43 -8.58 7.12
N PRO A 70 9.36 -7.51 6.32
CA PRO A 70 10.08 -6.28 6.61
C PRO A 70 9.32 -5.33 7.54
N LEU A 71 8.08 -5.67 7.89
CA LEU A 71 7.20 -4.86 8.71
C LEU A 71 6.60 -5.74 9.80
N ASN A 72 6.11 -5.09 10.84
CA ASN A 72 5.48 -5.74 12.00
C ASN A 72 3.99 -6.12 11.75
N PHE A 73 3.66 -6.36 10.48
CA PHE A 73 2.36 -6.87 10.06
C PHE A 73 2.51 -7.69 8.77
N PHE A 74 1.61 -8.65 8.57
CA PHE A 74 1.70 -9.59 7.46
C PHE A 74 0.32 -10.13 7.06
N THR A 75 0.14 -10.37 5.76
CA THR A 75 -1.01 -11.08 5.21
C THR A 75 -0.47 -12.17 4.30
N PRO A 76 -0.79 -13.46 4.55
CA PRO A 76 -0.41 -14.54 3.66
C PRO A 76 -0.97 -14.35 2.24
N ASP A 77 -0.31 -14.97 1.27
CA ASP A 77 -0.72 -14.98 -0.14
C ASP A 77 -1.64 -16.16 -0.49
N THR A 78 -2.02 -16.95 0.51
CA THR A 78 -2.88 -18.12 0.38
C THR A 78 -3.89 -18.15 1.52
N ALA A 79 -5.15 -18.48 1.23
CA ALA A 79 -6.19 -18.70 2.23
C ALA A 79 -5.90 -19.96 3.06
N LEU A 80 -6.38 -19.98 4.30
CA LEU A 80 -6.27 -21.10 5.23
C LEU A 80 -7.53 -21.97 5.17
N ALA A 81 -7.39 -23.28 5.34
CA ALA A 81 -8.55 -24.13 5.55
C ALA A 81 -9.24 -23.78 6.89
N PRO A 82 -10.56 -23.97 7.04
CA PRO A 82 -11.24 -23.81 8.33
C PRO A 82 -10.62 -24.67 9.43
N GLY A 83 -10.59 -24.16 10.66
CA GLY A 83 -10.03 -24.86 11.82
C GLY A 83 -9.19 -23.97 12.74
N ASP A 84 -8.62 -24.60 13.76
CA ASP A 84 -7.79 -23.92 14.76
C ASP A 84 -6.33 -23.83 14.32
N TYR A 85 -5.73 -22.68 14.56
CA TYR A 85 -4.34 -22.39 14.21
C TYR A 85 -3.63 -21.69 15.36
N HIS A 86 -2.30 -21.81 15.31
CA HIS A 86 -1.35 -21.21 16.22
C HIS A 86 -0.29 -20.48 15.41
N TRP A 87 0.13 -19.32 15.89
CA TRP A 87 1.21 -18.57 15.29
C TRP A 87 2.12 -17.93 16.33
N SER A 88 3.33 -17.63 15.88
CA SER A 88 4.37 -16.98 16.66
C SER A 88 5.37 -16.35 15.69
N TYR A 89 6.08 -15.31 16.11
CA TYR A 89 7.05 -14.61 15.30
C TYR A 89 8.39 -14.46 16.01
N ALA A 90 9.44 -14.16 15.27
CA ALA A 90 10.77 -13.82 15.79
C ALA A 90 11.42 -12.77 14.89
N VAL A 91 12.44 -12.07 15.38
CA VAL A 91 13.36 -11.33 14.50
C VAL A 91 14.16 -12.35 13.70
N CYS A 92 14.42 -12.07 12.42
CA CYS A 92 15.21 -12.93 11.55
C CYS A 92 16.50 -12.26 11.06
N ASP A 93 17.52 -13.08 10.81
CA ASP A 93 18.76 -12.64 10.16
C ASP A 93 18.57 -12.37 8.65
N ALA A 94 19.64 -11.95 7.97
CA ALA A 94 19.63 -11.69 6.53
C ALA A 94 19.26 -12.92 5.67
N THR A 95 19.47 -14.13 6.21
CA THR A 95 19.09 -15.40 5.55
C THR A 95 17.61 -15.74 5.74
N GLY A 96 16.93 -15.08 6.69
CA GLY A 96 15.54 -15.32 7.05
C GLY A 96 15.36 -16.30 8.20
N LYS A 97 16.43 -16.71 8.87
CA LYS A 97 16.37 -17.62 10.02
C LYS A 97 16.11 -16.83 11.30
N PRO A 98 15.40 -17.41 12.29
CA PRO A 98 15.22 -16.75 13.59
C PRO A 98 16.56 -16.37 14.22
N ALA A 99 16.68 -15.10 14.59
CA ALA A 99 17.82 -14.50 15.27
C ALA A 99 17.49 -14.05 16.70
N SER A 100 16.23 -14.22 17.13
CA SER A 100 15.76 -14.06 18.51
C SER A 100 15.01 -15.33 18.95
N SER A 101 14.61 -15.37 20.22
CA SER A 101 13.57 -16.29 20.69
C SER A 101 12.28 -16.05 19.91
N TRP A 102 11.43 -17.08 19.86
CA TRP A 102 10.07 -16.96 19.38
C TRP A 102 9.21 -16.19 20.39
N SER A 103 8.26 -15.42 19.87
CA SER A 103 7.21 -14.75 20.65
C SER A 103 6.33 -15.75 21.37
N ALA A 104 5.49 -15.26 22.29
CA ALA A 104 4.35 -16.00 22.80
C ALA A 104 3.52 -16.59 21.65
N THR A 105 3.13 -17.85 21.81
CA THR A 105 2.23 -18.54 20.88
C THR A 105 0.82 -18.03 21.08
N ARG A 106 0.20 -17.57 19.98
CA ARG A 106 -1.18 -17.10 19.96
C ARG A 106 -2.01 -18.05 19.10
N GLY A 107 -3.23 -18.36 19.54
CA GLY A 107 -4.15 -19.22 18.82
C GLY A 107 -5.32 -18.42 18.24
N PHE A 108 -5.92 -18.88 17.15
CA PHE A 108 -7.14 -18.34 16.55
C PHE A 108 -7.85 -19.42 15.76
N SER A 109 -9.12 -19.22 15.43
CA SER A 109 -9.92 -20.15 14.64
C SER A 109 -10.34 -19.51 13.32
N ILE A 110 -10.28 -20.26 12.23
CA ILE A 110 -10.80 -19.86 10.92
C ILE A 110 -12.19 -20.48 10.75
N PRO A 111 -13.26 -19.66 10.76
CA PRO A 111 -14.60 -20.11 10.42
C PRO A 111 -14.71 -20.61 8.98
N GLU A 112 -15.74 -21.40 8.72
CA GLU A 112 -16.16 -21.70 7.36
C GLU A 112 -16.68 -20.43 6.65
N ARG A 113 -16.54 -20.39 5.32
CA ARG A 113 -17.18 -19.40 4.43
C ARG A 113 -16.81 -17.94 4.69
N LEU A 114 -15.56 -17.67 5.12
CA LEU A 114 -15.02 -16.32 5.12
C LEU A 114 -14.68 -15.83 3.70
N PRO A 115 -14.76 -14.51 3.43
CA PRO A 115 -14.21 -13.93 2.21
C PRO A 115 -12.72 -14.25 2.04
N GLU A 116 -12.37 -14.91 0.95
CA GLU A 116 -10.99 -15.22 0.59
C GLU A 116 -10.31 -14.00 -0.05
N THR A 117 -9.39 -13.38 0.69
CA THR A 117 -8.71 -12.11 0.34
C THR A 117 -7.19 -12.20 0.54
N PRO A 118 -6.50 -13.18 -0.07
CA PRO A 118 -5.04 -13.29 0.04
C PRO A 118 -4.32 -12.09 -0.56
N LEU A 119 -3.19 -11.70 0.05
CA LEU A 119 -2.33 -10.65 -0.48
C LEU A 119 -1.17 -11.28 -1.25
N ALA A 120 -1.18 -11.13 -2.58
CA ALA A 120 -0.08 -11.61 -3.41
C ALA A 120 1.29 -11.16 -2.89
N SER A 121 2.24 -12.10 -2.85
CA SER A 121 3.62 -11.86 -2.40
C SER A 121 4.26 -10.71 -3.18
N ARG A 122 5.32 -10.10 -2.60
CA ARG A 122 6.06 -9.02 -3.27
C ARG A 122 6.57 -9.46 -4.64
N ASP A 123 7.16 -10.64 -4.72
CA ASP A 123 7.70 -11.21 -5.96
C ASP A 123 6.59 -11.38 -7.01
N ALA A 124 5.44 -11.95 -6.61
CA ALA A 124 4.29 -12.11 -7.50
C ALA A 124 3.72 -10.76 -7.97
N ARG A 125 3.60 -9.77 -7.08
CA ARG A 125 3.13 -8.42 -7.43
C ARG A 125 4.08 -7.74 -8.40
N PHE A 126 5.39 -7.84 -8.21
CA PHE A 126 6.36 -7.13 -9.05
C PHE A 126 6.61 -7.81 -10.40
N THR A 127 6.45 -9.13 -10.49
CA THR A 127 6.67 -9.88 -11.75
C THR A 127 5.80 -9.37 -12.90
N LYS A 128 4.59 -8.86 -12.61
CA LYS A 128 3.61 -8.43 -13.64
C LYS A 128 3.51 -6.92 -13.83
N VAL A 129 4.32 -6.12 -13.14
CA VAL A 129 4.24 -4.66 -13.22
C VAL A 129 5.05 -4.15 -14.41
N THR A 130 4.41 -3.37 -15.28
CA THR A 130 5.11 -2.70 -16.38
C THR A 130 6.09 -1.65 -15.86
N GLN A 131 7.29 -1.62 -16.46
CA GLN A 131 8.27 -0.56 -16.23
C GLN A 131 8.11 0.62 -17.21
N ALA A 132 7.24 0.52 -18.22
CA ALA A 132 6.93 1.62 -19.10
C ALA A 132 5.99 2.64 -18.42
N HIS A 133 5.91 3.86 -18.97
CA HIS A 133 4.97 4.90 -18.53
C HIS A 133 3.93 5.15 -19.63
N PRO A 134 2.67 5.51 -19.29
CA PRO A 134 2.13 5.78 -17.95
C PRO A 134 1.87 4.52 -17.09
N ARG A 135 1.67 4.72 -15.78
CA ARG A 135 1.37 3.64 -14.80
C ARG A 135 0.17 3.95 -13.90
N LEU A 136 -0.12 5.24 -13.67
CA LEU A 136 -1.24 5.69 -12.86
C LEU A 136 -2.51 5.70 -13.72
N TRP A 137 -3.56 5.03 -13.24
CA TRP A 137 -4.85 4.80 -13.91
C TRP A 137 -4.78 3.93 -15.19
N LEU A 138 -4.01 4.36 -16.20
CA LEU A 138 -3.82 3.63 -17.47
C LEU A 138 -2.34 3.25 -17.66
N THR A 139 -2.11 2.02 -18.07
CA THR A 139 -0.82 1.55 -18.61
C THR A 139 -0.70 1.94 -20.09
N PRO A 140 0.49 1.82 -20.73
CA PRO A 140 0.67 2.29 -22.11
C PRO A 140 -0.26 1.58 -23.11
N ASP A 141 -0.43 0.27 -22.97
CA ASP A 141 -1.34 -0.56 -23.78
C ASP A 141 -2.81 -0.14 -23.60
N ARG A 142 -3.22 0.16 -22.36
CA ARG A 142 -4.57 0.63 -22.05
C ARG A 142 -4.82 2.05 -22.55
N LEU A 143 -3.78 2.90 -22.52
CA LEU A 143 -3.86 4.24 -23.10
C LEU A 143 -4.04 4.17 -24.61
N GLU A 144 -3.27 3.35 -25.33
CA GLU A 144 -3.44 3.20 -26.78
C GLU A 144 -4.84 2.68 -27.14
N THR A 145 -5.36 1.71 -26.38
CA THR A 145 -6.74 1.22 -26.53
C THR A 145 -7.77 2.35 -26.29
N PHE A 146 -7.59 3.12 -25.22
CA PHE A 146 -8.49 4.23 -24.88
C PHE A 146 -8.46 5.35 -25.94
N ARG A 147 -7.28 5.65 -26.50
CA ARG A 147 -7.13 6.63 -27.60
C ARG A 147 -7.90 6.22 -28.84
N ALA A 148 -7.83 4.94 -29.21
CA ALA A 148 -8.59 4.42 -30.34
C ALA A 148 -10.11 4.56 -30.10
N ALA A 149 -10.58 4.20 -28.90
CA ALA A 149 -11.99 4.30 -28.54
C ALA A 149 -12.50 5.76 -28.55
N VAL A 150 -11.75 6.70 -27.97
CA VAL A 150 -12.10 8.14 -27.97
C VAL A 150 -12.08 8.74 -29.38
N LYS A 151 -11.20 8.25 -30.26
CA LYS A 151 -11.15 8.70 -31.67
C LYS A 151 -12.39 8.25 -32.44
N GLU A 152 -12.91 7.07 -32.14
CA GLU A 152 -14.13 6.53 -32.75
C GLU A 152 -15.40 7.20 -32.18
N ASP A 153 -15.44 7.35 -30.85
CA ASP A 153 -16.54 7.99 -30.12
C ASP A 153 -15.98 9.01 -29.10
N PRO A 154 -16.07 10.32 -29.38
CA PRO A 154 -15.61 11.36 -28.46
C PRO A 154 -16.32 11.35 -27.09
N ASP A 155 -17.47 10.70 -26.97
CA ASP A 155 -18.23 10.54 -25.71
C ASP A 155 -17.90 9.21 -25.00
N HIS A 156 -16.97 8.41 -25.51
CA HIS A 156 -16.52 7.18 -24.87
C HIS A 156 -16.14 7.44 -23.40
N CYS A 157 -16.80 6.74 -22.48
CA CYS A 157 -16.65 6.95 -21.03
C CYS A 157 -16.83 8.42 -20.58
N THR A 158 -17.72 9.18 -21.23
CA THR A 158 -17.97 10.62 -20.97
C THR A 158 -16.74 11.52 -21.17
N TRP A 159 -15.82 11.11 -22.06
CA TRP A 159 -14.57 11.82 -22.30
C TRP A 159 -14.78 13.29 -22.71
N SER A 160 -15.71 13.59 -23.61
CA SER A 160 -15.97 14.96 -24.08
C SER A 160 -16.28 15.92 -22.93
N THR A 161 -17.08 15.50 -21.94
CA THR A 161 -17.41 16.29 -20.74
C THR A 161 -16.17 16.51 -19.89
N PHE A 162 -15.40 15.45 -19.61
CA PHE A 162 -14.13 15.58 -18.88
C PHE A 162 -13.17 16.54 -19.60
N TYR A 163 -13.01 16.38 -20.90
CA TYR A 163 -12.13 17.20 -21.72
C TYR A 163 -12.54 18.67 -21.68
N LYS A 164 -13.83 18.95 -21.92
CA LYS A 164 -14.38 20.30 -21.93
C LYS A 164 -14.29 20.98 -20.56
N ASP A 165 -14.72 20.31 -19.51
CA ASP A 165 -14.96 20.96 -18.21
C ASP A 165 -13.78 20.81 -17.25
N SER A 166 -12.91 19.82 -17.46
CA SER A 166 -11.79 19.51 -16.56
C SER A 166 -10.41 19.66 -17.19
N VAL A 167 -10.28 19.68 -18.53
CA VAL A 167 -8.98 19.82 -19.22
C VAL A 167 -8.82 21.22 -19.80
N LEU A 168 -9.71 21.61 -20.72
CA LEU A 168 -9.59 22.87 -21.46
C LEU A 168 -9.46 24.13 -20.60
N PRO A 169 -10.13 24.29 -19.44
CA PRO A 169 -10.00 25.50 -18.63
C PRO A 169 -8.58 25.80 -18.15
N TRP A 170 -7.70 24.80 -18.12
CA TRP A 170 -6.30 24.95 -17.68
C TRP A 170 -5.35 25.39 -18.79
N MET A 171 -5.80 25.38 -20.06
CA MET A 171 -4.99 25.89 -21.17
C MET A 171 -4.76 27.40 -21.02
N ASP A 172 -5.82 28.13 -20.69
CA ASP A 172 -5.79 29.60 -20.62
C ASP A 172 -5.48 30.14 -19.22
N ARG A 173 -5.70 29.35 -18.17
CA ARG A 173 -5.45 29.79 -16.80
C ARG A 173 -3.94 29.96 -16.56
N PRO A 174 -3.47 31.08 -15.99
CA PRO A 174 -2.06 31.27 -15.67
C PRO A 174 -1.53 30.17 -14.75
N VAL A 175 -0.28 29.76 -14.97
CA VAL A 175 0.43 28.87 -14.04
C VAL A 175 0.45 29.55 -12.68
N MET A 176 0.00 28.83 -11.65
CA MET A 176 -0.09 29.40 -10.32
C MET A 176 1.29 29.72 -9.75
N THR A 177 1.35 30.76 -8.94
CA THR A 177 2.53 31.06 -8.13
C THR A 177 2.55 30.16 -6.89
N GLU A 178 3.74 29.93 -6.34
CA GLU A 178 3.89 29.29 -5.04
C GLU A 178 3.07 30.04 -3.96
N PRO A 179 2.20 29.36 -3.20
CA PRO A 179 1.42 30.01 -2.15
C PRO A 179 2.31 30.62 -1.07
N ALA A 180 2.01 31.84 -0.65
CA ALA A 180 2.72 32.49 0.45
C ALA A 180 2.47 31.75 1.79
N GLY A 181 3.47 31.77 2.67
CA GLY A 181 3.33 31.26 4.03
C GLY A 181 2.31 32.05 4.87
N TYR A 182 1.95 31.50 6.02
CA TYR A 182 1.06 32.19 6.95
C TYR A 182 1.70 33.49 7.47
N PRO A 183 0.92 34.58 7.61
CA PRO A 183 1.37 35.76 8.34
C PRO A 183 1.89 35.36 9.73
N ASN A 184 3.09 35.82 10.09
CA ASN A 184 3.76 35.51 11.36
C ASN A 184 3.84 34.00 11.68
N HIS A 185 3.86 33.13 10.67
CA HIS A 185 3.81 31.67 10.82
C HIS A 185 2.64 31.15 11.66
N THR A 186 1.58 31.95 11.82
CA THR A 186 0.41 31.58 12.60
C THR A 186 -0.68 31.04 11.69
N ARG A 187 -1.04 29.76 11.84
CA ARG A 187 -2.05 29.13 10.98
C ARG A 187 -3.38 29.89 11.06
N MET A 188 -3.83 30.43 9.93
CA MET A 188 -5.14 31.05 9.78
C MET A 188 -6.04 30.17 8.92
N ALA A 189 -7.24 29.83 9.40
CA ALA A 189 -8.14 28.92 8.68
C ALA A 189 -8.45 29.36 7.23
N PRO A 190 -8.67 30.65 6.91
CA PRO A 190 -8.88 31.09 5.53
C PRO A 190 -7.64 30.88 4.64
N VAL A 191 -6.45 31.17 5.16
CA VAL A 191 -5.18 31.01 4.43
C VAL A 191 -4.88 29.52 4.22
N TRP A 192 -5.07 28.69 5.25
CA TRP A 192 -4.89 27.23 5.17
C TRP A 192 -5.82 26.63 4.11
N ARG A 193 -7.10 27.03 4.12
CA ARG A 193 -8.09 26.56 3.14
C ARG A 193 -7.73 26.97 1.73
N LYS A 194 -7.44 28.25 1.54
CA LYS A 194 -7.03 28.79 0.25
C LYS A 194 -5.81 28.03 -0.30
N THR A 195 -4.79 27.84 0.53
CA THR A 195 -3.54 27.18 0.14
C THR A 195 -3.78 25.76 -0.39
N TYR A 196 -4.52 24.91 0.32
CA TYR A 196 -4.73 23.55 -0.18
C TYR A 196 -5.66 23.51 -1.40
N ILE A 197 -6.58 24.48 -1.56
CA ILE A 197 -7.40 24.59 -2.78
C ILE A 197 -6.51 24.95 -3.97
N GLU A 198 -5.63 25.94 -3.83
CA GLU A 198 -4.68 26.32 -4.88
C GLU A 198 -3.78 25.14 -5.25
N LEU A 199 -3.26 24.39 -4.28
CA LEU A 199 -2.50 23.17 -4.55
C LEU A 199 -3.35 22.07 -5.19
N GLN A 200 -4.62 21.93 -4.83
CA GLN A 200 -5.52 20.98 -5.48
C GLN A 200 -5.76 21.34 -6.96
N GLU A 201 -5.84 22.63 -7.28
CA GLU A 201 -5.93 23.14 -8.65
C GLU A 201 -4.62 22.92 -9.44
N LEU A 202 -3.46 23.04 -8.79
CA LEU A 202 -2.16 22.62 -9.37
C LEU A 202 -2.22 21.17 -9.86
N TRP A 203 -2.71 20.27 -9.00
CA TRP A 203 -2.86 18.85 -9.32
C TRP A 203 -3.85 18.64 -10.48
N TYR A 204 -4.96 19.39 -10.53
CA TYR A 204 -5.90 19.32 -11.65
C TYR A 204 -5.26 19.76 -12.96
N ALA A 205 -4.58 20.92 -12.98
CA ALA A 205 -3.91 21.42 -14.17
C ALA A 205 -2.89 20.41 -14.71
N ILE A 206 -1.94 19.96 -13.88
CA ILE A 206 -0.90 19.01 -14.28
C ILE A 206 -1.53 17.70 -14.78
N ARG A 207 -2.40 17.09 -13.97
CA ARG A 207 -2.96 15.76 -14.26
C ARG A 207 -3.86 15.80 -15.50
N HIS A 208 -4.77 16.76 -15.58
CA HIS A 208 -5.79 16.79 -16.63
C HIS A 208 -5.18 17.20 -17.97
N LEU A 209 -4.28 18.19 -18.00
CA LEU A 209 -3.57 18.54 -19.23
C LEU A 209 -2.66 17.40 -19.71
N ALA A 210 -1.95 16.72 -18.79
CA ALA A 210 -1.12 15.58 -19.17
C ALA A 210 -1.96 14.42 -19.75
N ILE A 211 -3.10 14.10 -19.13
CA ILE A 211 -4.04 13.09 -19.64
C ILE A 211 -4.63 13.54 -20.99
N GLY A 212 -5.16 14.76 -21.05
CA GLY A 212 -5.73 15.36 -22.25
C GLY A 212 -4.77 15.28 -23.44
N GLY A 213 -3.54 15.80 -23.27
CA GLY A 213 -2.53 15.81 -24.33
C GLY A 213 -2.07 14.41 -24.73
N LYS A 214 -2.01 13.45 -23.79
CA LYS A 214 -1.67 12.05 -24.13
C LYS A 214 -2.79 11.35 -24.89
N VAL A 215 -4.05 11.60 -24.55
CA VAL A 215 -5.19 10.99 -25.23
C VAL A 215 -5.36 11.59 -26.64
N THR A 216 -5.33 12.92 -26.76
CA THR A 216 -5.52 13.62 -28.04
C THR A 216 -4.27 13.66 -28.92
N GLY A 217 -3.09 13.44 -28.35
CA GLY A 217 -1.81 13.66 -29.04
C GLY A 217 -1.42 15.14 -29.17
N ASP A 218 -2.04 16.03 -28.40
CA ASP A 218 -1.79 17.48 -28.43
C ASP A 218 -0.53 17.85 -27.63
N GLN A 219 0.53 18.24 -28.36
CA GLN A 219 1.80 18.64 -27.75
C GLN A 219 1.71 19.96 -26.98
N ALA A 220 0.88 20.93 -27.40
CA ALA A 220 0.74 22.19 -26.68
C ALA A 220 0.15 21.97 -25.28
N MET A 221 -0.77 21.02 -25.18
CA MET A 221 -1.34 20.61 -23.89
C MET A 221 -0.30 19.92 -22.99
N LEU A 222 0.57 19.08 -23.57
CA LEU A 222 1.68 18.45 -22.83
C LEU A 222 2.72 19.47 -22.35
N ASP A 223 3.06 20.44 -23.19
CA ASP A 223 3.97 21.52 -22.83
C ASP A 223 3.36 22.41 -21.74
N ARG A 224 2.06 22.66 -21.80
CA ARG A 224 1.34 23.36 -20.74
C ARG A 224 1.36 22.58 -19.43
N ALA A 225 1.04 21.28 -19.46
CA ALA A 225 1.12 20.42 -18.28
C ALA A 225 2.53 20.45 -17.64
N LYS A 226 3.57 20.43 -18.48
CA LYS A 226 4.97 20.54 -18.05
C LYS A 226 5.28 21.90 -17.43
N ALA A 227 4.74 22.99 -17.97
CA ALA A 227 4.90 24.32 -17.40
C ALA A 227 4.24 24.49 -16.03
N TRP A 228 3.18 23.74 -15.73
CA TRP A 228 2.59 23.68 -14.39
C TRP A 228 3.38 22.79 -13.42
N LEU A 229 4.12 21.80 -13.94
CA LEU A 229 4.88 20.84 -13.14
C LEU A 229 6.26 21.36 -12.70
N LEU A 230 6.89 22.20 -13.52
CA LEU A 230 8.22 22.79 -13.28
C LEU A 230 8.12 24.12 -12.54
#